data_AF-A0A4W5KBJ6-F1
#
_entry.id   AF-A0A4W5KBJ6-F1
#
_cell.length_a   1.000
_cell.length_b   1.000
_cell.length_c   1.000
_cell.angle_alpha   90.00
_cell.angle_beta   90.00
_cell.angle_gamma   90.00
#
_symmetry.space_group_name_H-M   'P 1'
#
loop_
_entity.id
_entity.type
_entity.pdbx_description
1 polymer ?
#
loop_
_entity_poly.entity_id
_entity_poly.type
_entity_poly.pdbx_seq_one_letter_code
_entity_poly.pdbx_strand_id
1 'polypeptide(L)'
;MGSSVDMRCPIPSATQVTEIVWYNERLNSKPYDLRWDPMYDGRVEYRGTTVKDCILRITDLRQNDIATYYFRYKTNQNSEWKYSYGFTLSLTDLKVERIYYNTLSCSTTCTLTGNPTYIWYKNGQHLDESTSPQYKYSVSSNYEDSYSCAVKGHEDLHSPA
;
A
#
# COMPACT_ATOMS: atom_id res chain seq x y z
N MET A 1 9.49 -11.34 3.28
CA MET A 1 10.19 -10.34 2.45
C MET A 1 9.52 -10.32 1.09
N GLY A 2 8.98 -9.17 0.69
CA GLY A 2 8.28 -8.99 -0.58
C GLY A 2 6.85 -8.53 -0.38
N SER A 3 6.66 -7.33 0.19
CA SER A 3 5.34 -6.70 0.30
C SER A 3 4.72 -6.52 -1.09
N SER A 4 3.40 -6.55 -1.16
CA SER A 4 2.64 -6.38 -2.40
C SER A 4 1.51 -5.39 -2.21
N VAL A 5 1.15 -4.67 -3.27
CA VAL A 5 -0.01 -3.78 -3.28
C VAL A 5 -0.98 -4.21 -4.37
N ASP A 6 -2.27 -4.18 -4.03
CA ASP A 6 -3.37 -4.36 -4.98
C ASP A 6 -4.00 -2.99 -5.26
N MET A 7 -3.84 -2.49 -6.47
CA MET A 7 -4.39 -1.21 -6.91
C MET A 7 -5.65 -1.44 -7.72
N ARG A 8 -6.78 -0.95 -7.22
CA ARG A 8 -8.09 -1.08 -7.87
C ARG A 8 -8.34 0.05 -8.86
N CYS A 9 -8.99 -0.26 -9.97
CA CYS A 9 -9.50 0.76 -10.90
C CYS A 9 -11.01 0.99 -10.67
N PRO A 10 -11.44 2.16 -10.15
CA PRO A 10 -12.86 2.45 -9.92
C PRO A 10 -13.57 2.81 -11.24
N ILE A 11 -13.81 1.82 -12.09
CA ILE A 11 -14.55 1.99 -13.35
C ILE A 11 -16.06 1.80 -13.08
N PRO A 12 -16.95 2.65 -13.61
CA PRO A 12 -18.39 2.50 -13.40
C PRO A 12 -18.89 1.13 -13.88
N SER A 13 -19.65 0.41 -13.05
CA SER A 13 -20.02 -1.00 -13.26
C SER A 13 -20.81 -1.30 -14.55
N ALA A 14 -21.44 -0.29 -15.16
CA ALA A 14 -22.15 -0.42 -16.44
C ALA A 14 -21.22 -0.39 -17.67
N THR A 15 -19.90 -0.19 -17.48
CA THR A 15 -18.96 0.12 -18.56
C THR A 15 -18.24 -1.13 -19.06
N GLN A 16 -18.55 -1.66 -20.24
CA GLN A 16 -17.83 -2.81 -20.77
C GLN A 16 -16.46 -2.41 -21.32
N VAL A 17 -15.41 -2.66 -20.52
CA VAL A 17 -14.01 -2.38 -20.84
C VAL A 17 -13.47 -3.42 -21.83
N THR A 18 -12.81 -2.96 -22.88
CA THR A 18 -12.17 -3.81 -23.90
C THR A 18 -10.65 -3.84 -23.77
N GLU A 19 -10.08 -2.73 -23.30
CA GLU A 19 -8.63 -2.56 -23.17
C GLU A 19 -8.36 -1.68 -21.95
N ILE A 20 -7.36 -2.07 -21.15
CA ILE A 20 -6.88 -1.28 -20.02
C ILE A 20 -5.35 -1.31 -19.99
N VAL A 21 -4.77 -0.14 -19.72
CA VAL A 21 -3.34 0.08 -19.64
C VAL A 21 -3.04 0.83 -18.36
N TRP A 22 -2.14 0.30 -17.55
CA TRP A 22 -1.61 0.96 -16.37
C TRP A 22 -0.23 1.54 -16.67
N TYR A 23 0.05 2.73 -16.14
CA TYR A 23 1.30 3.46 -16.36
C TYR A 23 1.62 4.38 -15.17
N ASN A 24 2.84 4.90 -15.11
CA ASN A 24 3.24 5.90 -14.12
C ASN A 24 3.95 7.08 -14.80
N GLU A 25 4.13 8.19 -14.06
CA GLU A 25 4.76 9.41 -14.56
C GLU A 25 6.24 9.29 -14.90
N ARG A 26 6.92 8.22 -14.46
CA ARG A 26 8.35 8.03 -14.77
C ARG A 26 8.59 7.76 -16.26
N LEU A 27 7.58 7.27 -16.97
CA LEU A 27 7.68 6.86 -18.39
C LEU A 27 7.49 8.03 -19.37
N ASN A 28 8.18 9.16 -19.13
CA ASN A 28 8.42 10.26 -20.08
C ASN A 28 7.21 10.59 -21.00
N SER A 29 6.07 10.88 -20.38
CA SER A 29 4.85 11.40 -21.03
C SER A 29 4.15 10.45 -22.03
N LYS A 30 4.67 9.24 -22.25
CA LYS A 30 3.96 8.22 -23.06
C LYS A 30 3.36 7.17 -22.13
N PRO A 31 2.02 6.98 -22.15
CA PRO A 31 1.35 5.96 -21.35
C PRO A 31 1.71 4.56 -21.86
N TYR A 32 2.85 4.07 -21.40
CA TYR A 32 3.40 2.76 -21.68
C TYR A 32 2.96 1.78 -20.60
N ASP A 33 2.52 0.59 -21.01
CA ASP A 33 1.97 -0.40 -20.11
C ASP A 33 3.05 -0.96 -19.18
N LEU A 34 2.81 -0.93 -17.87
CA LEU A 34 3.73 -1.48 -16.87
C LEU A 34 4.07 -2.95 -17.11
N ARG A 35 3.22 -3.71 -17.79
CA ARG A 35 3.53 -5.10 -18.22
C ARG A 35 4.79 -5.23 -19.05
N TRP A 36 5.10 -4.20 -19.82
CA TRP A 36 6.20 -4.23 -20.76
C TRP A 36 7.41 -3.46 -20.25
N ASP A 37 7.30 -2.84 -19.08
CA ASP A 37 8.41 -2.16 -18.43
C ASP A 37 9.34 -3.22 -17.78
N PRO A 38 10.61 -3.34 -18.21
CA PRO A 38 11.55 -4.29 -17.65
C PRO A 38 11.75 -4.15 -16.13
N MET A 39 11.51 -2.96 -15.55
CA MET A 39 11.59 -2.76 -14.10
C MET A 39 10.51 -3.55 -13.34
N TYR A 40 9.39 -3.85 -13.98
CA TYR A 40 8.25 -4.55 -13.41
C TYR A 40 8.13 -6.00 -13.90
N ASP A 41 9.11 -6.48 -14.68
CA ASP A 41 9.14 -7.84 -15.22
C ASP A 41 9.06 -8.88 -14.09
N GLY A 42 8.15 -9.83 -14.25
CA GLY A 42 7.83 -10.85 -13.24
C GLY A 42 7.21 -10.34 -11.93
N ARG A 43 6.93 -9.03 -11.78
CA ARG A 43 6.39 -8.42 -10.56
C ARG A 43 4.96 -7.88 -10.70
N VAL A 44 4.49 -7.71 -11.92
CA VAL A 44 3.15 -7.20 -12.22
C VAL A 44 2.20 -8.34 -12.56
N GLU A 45 1.06 -8.35 -11.87
CA GLU A 45 -0.03 -9.29 -12.12
C GLU A 45 -1.35 -8.53 -12.27
N TYR A 46 -2.09 -8.79 -13.35
CA TYR A 46 -3.44 -8.26 -13.52
C TYR A 46 -4.49 -9.25 -13.03
N ARG A 47 -5.14 -8.92 -11.93
CA ARG A 47 -6.07 -9.80 -11.20
C ARG A 47 -7.54 -9.56 -11.52
N GLY A 48 -7.85 -8.85 -12.60
CA GLY A 48 -9.22 -8.73 -13.08
C GLY A 48 -9.28 -8.33 -14.55
N THR A 49 -9.88 -9.20 -15.35
CA THR A 49 -10.15 -8.98 -16.77
C THR A 49 -11.54 -8.41 -17.03
N THR A 50 -12.34 -8.21 -15.96
CA THR A 50 -13.73 -7.76 -16.02
C THR A 50 -13.91 -6.37 -15.41
N VAL A 51 -14.99 -5.70 -15.84
CA VAL A 51 -15.41 -4.33 -15.46
C VAL A 51 -15.43 -4.07 -13.96
N LYS A 52 -15.68 -5.10 -13.14
CA LYS A 52 -15.91 -4.94 -11.70
C LYS A 52 -14.65 -5.14 -10.84
N ASP A 53 -13.66 -5.85 -11.36
CA ASP A 53 -12.57 -6.39 -10.52
C ASP A 53 -11.17 -6.06 -11.05
N CYS A 54 -11.02 -5.06 -11.92
CA CYS A 54 -9.68 -4.73 -12.41
C CYS A 54 -8.77 -4.26 -11.27
N ILE A 55 -7.74 -5.06 -11.06
CA ILE A 55 -6.74 -4.94 -10.02
C ILE A 55 -5.38 -5.10 -10.69
N LEU A 56 -4.51 -4.11 -10.52
CA LEU A 56 -3.09 -4.23 -10.78
C LEU A 56 -2.42 -4.60 -9.46
N ARG A 57 -1.77 -5.77 -9.40
CA ARG A 57 -0.92 -6.15 -8.29
C ARG A 57 0.55 -5.95 -8.65
N ILE A 58 1.28 -5.29 -7.77
CA ILE A 58 2.75 -5.23 -7.83
C ILE A 58 3.28 -5.99 -6.62
N THR A 59 4.12 -6.99 -6.87
CA THR A 59 4.82 -7.77 -5.83
C THR A 59 6.27 -7.33 -5.69
N ASP A 60 6.90 -7.69 -4.58
CA ASP A 60 8.30 -7.30 -4.30
C ASP A 60 8.47 -5.78 -4.44
N LEU A 61 7.69 -5.03 -3.65
CA LEU A 61 7.70 -3.57 -3.66
C LEU A 61 9.06 -3.01 -3.25
N ARG A 62 9.53 -2.03 -4.01
CA ARG A 62 10.83 -1.36 -3.87
C ARG A 62 10.65 0.14 -3.71
N GLN A 63 11.66 0.82 -3.17
CA GLN A 63 11.68 2.29 -3.08
C GLN A 63 11.44 2.97 -4.44
N ASN A 64 11.94 2.34 -5.52
CA ASN A 64 11.76 2.85 -6.88
C ASN A 64 10.35 2.64 -7.45
N ASP A 65 9.49 1.85 -6.81
CA ASP A 65 8.09 1.70 -7.21
C ASP A 65 7.21 2.84 -6.66
N ILE A 66 7.73 3.65 -5.73
CA ILE A 66 7.06 4.86 -5.25
C ILE A 66 6.92 5.84 -6.42
N ALA A 67 5.67 6.06 -6.83
CA ALA A 67 5.28 6.91 -7.94
C ALA A 67 3.76 7.17 -7.90
N THR A 68 3.30 8.11 -8.73
CA THR A 68 1.88 8.23 -9.05
C THR A 68 1.55 7.31 -10.22
N TYR A 69 0.58 6.44 -10.00
CA TYR A 69 0.07 5.47 -10.95
C TYR A 69 -1.25 5.94 -11.55
N TYR A 70 -1.42 5.60 -12.83
CA TYR A 70 -2.56 5.95 -13.64
C TYR A 70 -3.02 4.72 -14.41
N PHE A 71 -4.29 4.73 -14.80
CA PHE A 71 -4.77 3.82 -15.82
C PHE A 71 -5.58 4.58 -16.87
N ARG A 72 -5.62 4.01 -18.06
CA ARG A 72 -6.53 4.42 -19.12
C ARG A 72 -7.21 3.20 -19.70
N TYR A 73 -8.42 3.39 -20.19
CA TYR A 73 -9.22 2.29 -20.70
C TYR A 73 -10.07 2.71 -21.91
N LYS A 74 -10.38 1.74 -22.76
CA LYS A 74 -11.38 1.84 -23.83
C LYS A 74 -12.62 1.02 -23.48
N THR A 75 -13.72 1.36 -24.10
CA THR A 75 -14.98 0.63 -23.93
C THR A 75 -15.44 0.06 -25.27
N ASN A 76 -16.36 -0.90 -25.23
CA ASN A 76 -17.00 -1.41 -26.45
C ASN A 76 -17.85 -0.33 -27.16
N GLN A 77 -18.32 0.67 -26.42
CA GLN A 77 -19.13 1.79 -26.93
C GLN A 77 -18.27 2.92 -27.51
N ASN A 78 -17.03 3.08 -27.04
CA ASN A 78 -16.14 4.15 -27.48
C ASN A 78 -14.68 3.67 -27.54
N SER A 79 -14.09 3.79 -28.72
CA SER A 79 -12.70 3.45 -29.02
C SER A 79 -11.70 4.50 -28.52
N GLU A 80 -12.16 5.65 -28.05
CA GLU A 80 -11.32 6.68 -27.45
C GLU A 80 -10.86 6.30 -26.03
N TRP A 81 -9.66 6.75 -25.68
CA TRP A 81 -9.10 6.55 -24.35
C TRP A 81 -9.78 7.44 -23.31
N LYS A 82 -10.29 6.81 -22.25
CA LYS A 82 -10.66 7.48 -21.01
C LYS A 82 -9.52 7.36 -20.01
N TYR A 83 -9.25 8.43 -19.27
CA TYR A 83 -8.12 8.53 -18.34
C TYR A 83 -8.60 8.54 -16.89
N SER A 84 -7.84 7.89 -16.01
CA SER A 84 -8.08 7.92 -14.57
C SER A 84 -7.52 9.20 -13.95
N TYR A 85 -7.95 9.45 -12.70
CA TYR A 85 -7.14 10.24 -11.78
C TYR A 85 -5.93 9.41 -11.34
N GLY A 86 -4.81 10.09 -11.08
CA GLY A 86 -3.62 9.47 -10.53
C GLY A 86 -3.79 9.17 -9.04
N PHE A 87 -3.12 8.14 -8.56
CA PHE A 87 -2.98 7.89 -7.14
C PHE A 87 -1.53 7.51 -6.82
N THR A 88 -1.06 7.96 -5.66
CA THR A 88 0.35 7.85 -5.29
C THR A 88 0.58 6.61 -4.43
N LEU A 89 1.45 5.72 -4.90
CA LEU A 89 2.00 4.65 -4.08
C LEU A 89 3.09 5.22 -3.19
N SER A 90 3.01 4.95 -1.89
CA SER A 90 4.04 5.27 -0.91
C SER A 90 4.36 4.03 -0.09
N LEU A 91 5.60 3.90 0.38
CA LEU A 91 5.99 2.81 1.26
C LEU A 91 5.77 3.23 2.71
N THR A 92 4.96 2.45 3.41
CA THR A 92 4.69 2.61 4.84
C THR A 92 5.78 1.92 5.63
N ASP A 93 6.84 2.65 5.95
CA ASP A 93 7.75 2.22 7.01
C ASP A 93 7.13 2.62 8.35
N LEU A 94 6.87 1.65 9.20
CA LEU A 94 6.51 1.89 10.60
C LEU A 94 7.78 2.02 11.42
N LYS A 95 7.79 3.02 12.29
CA LYS A 95 8.91 3.31 13.19
C LYS A 95 8.41 3.36 14.63
N VAL A 96 9.13 2.68 15.52
CA VAL A 96 8.95 2.80 16.97
C VAL A 96 9.98 3.79 17.52
N GLU A 97 9.50 4.80 18.25
CA GLU A 97 10.34 5.81 18.91
C GLU A 97 9.98 5.89 20.39
N ARG A 98 10.99 6.00 21.26
CA ARG A 98 10.76 6.27 22.68
C ARG A 98 10.57 7.77 22.90
N ILE A 99 9.36 8.17 23.27
CA ILE A 99 9.00 9.58 23.48
C ILE A 99 9.07 9.98 24.97
N TYR A 100 8.93 9.02 25.88
CA TYR A 100 9.13 9.21 27.33
C TYR A 100 9.79 7.98 27.94
N TYR A 101 10.24 8.10 29.19
CA TYR A 101 10.91 7.01 29.92
C TYR A 101 10.14 5.69 29.84
N ASN A 102 8.81 5.73 29.96
CA ASN A 102 7.93 4.57 29.93
C ASN A 102 6.93 4.61 28.77
N THR A 103 7.22 5.33 27.67
CA THR A 103 6.27 5.43 26.56
C THR A 103 6.96 5.36 25.20
N LEU A 104 6.51 4.40 24.39
CA LEU A 104 6.86 4.28 22.98
C LEU A 104 5.78 4.91 22.11
N SER A 105 6.16 5.35 20.92
CA SER A 105 5.29 5.87 19.89
C SER A 105 5.54 5.09 18.60
N CYS A 106 4.47 4.69 17.92
CA CYS A 106 4.50 4.12 16.59
C CYS A 106 4.11 5.22 15.60
N SER A 107 4.99 5.51 14.65
CA SER A 107 4.75 6.53 13.62
C SER A 107 5.01 5.95 12.24
N THR A 108 4.39 6.57 11.24
CA THR A 108 4.71 6.32 9.84
C THR A 108 4.80 7.65 9.11
N THR A 109 5.63 7.69 8.07
CA THR A 109 5.71 8.81 7.14
C THR A 109 4.58 8.81 6.10
N CYS A 110 3.79 7.72 6.03
CA CYS A 110 2.65 7.62 5.14
C CYS A 110 1.41 8.30 5.70
N THR A 111 0.64 8.96 4.83
CA THR A 111 -0.69 9.47 5.18
C THR A 111 -1.67 8.30 5.22
N LEU A 112 -1.96 7.78 6.41
CA LEU A 112 -3.00 6.78 6.61
C LEU A 112 -4.38 7.45 6.48
N THR A 113 -5.24 6.93 5.62
CA THR A 113 -6.61 7.42 5.45
C THR A 113 -7.54 6.84 6.53
N GLY A 114 -8.47 7.67 7.02
CA GLY A 114 -9.39 7.28 8.10
C GLY A 114 -8.79 7.45 9.50
N ASN A 115 -9.27 6.66 10.46
CA ASN A 115 -8.76 6.60 11.84
C ASN A 115 -8.04 5.26 12.05
N PRO A 116 -6.74 5.16 11.69
CA PRO A 116 -6.01 3.90 11.76
C PRO A 116 -5.91 3.42 13.21
N THR A 117 -5.99 2.11 13.39
CA THR A 117 -5.73 1.45 14.68
C THR A 117 -4.36 0.80 14.61
N TYR A 118 -3.52 1.08 15.61
CA TYR A 118 -2.20 0.48 15.73
C TYR A 118 -2.24 -0.71 16.70
N ILE A 119 -1.49 -1.75 16.35
CA ILE A 119 -1.33 -2.96 17.12
C ILE A 119 0.12 -3.01 17.62
N TRP A 120 0.31 -3.38 18.88
CA TRP A 120 1.62 -3.45 19.51
C TRP A 120 2.03 -4.90 19.79
N TYR A 121 3.32 -5.16 19.66
CA TYR A 121 3.93 -6.44 19.93
C TYR A 121 5.07 -6.26 20.93
N LYS A 122 5.18 -7.22 21.85
CA LYS A 122 6.28 -7.33 22.81
C LYS A 122 6.95 -8.67 22.62
N ASN A 123 8.25 -8.67 22.31
CA ASN A 123 9.03 -9.88 22.04
C ASN A 123 8.35 -10.77 20.97
N GLY A 124 7.74 -10.15 19.96
CA GLY A 124 6.99 -10.81 18.89
C GLY A 124 5.57 -11.26 19.26
N GLN A 125 5.13 -11.11 20.51
CA GLN A 125 3.79 -11.48 20.95
C GLN A 125 2.82 -10.29 20.91
N HIS A 126 1.61 -10.54 20.39
CA HIS A 126 0.54 -9.56 20.30
C HIS A 126 0.10 -9.08 21.69
N LEU A 127 0.08 -7.77 21.91
CA LEU A 127 -0.42 -7.16 23.14
C LEU A 127 -1.92 -6.85 22.94
N ASP A 128 -2.76 -7.23 23.91
CA ASP A 128 -4.24 -7.17 23.81
C ASP A 128 -4.81 -5.86 23.26
N GLU A 129 -5.93 -5.97 22.55
CA GLU A 129 -6.61 -4.91 21.80
C GLU A 129 -7.04 -3.73 22.70
N SER A 130 -6.17 -2.73 22.89
CA SER A 130 -6.64 -1.45 23.42
C SER A 130 -7.58 -0.82 22.38
N THR A 131 -8.81 -0.52 22.77
CA THR A 131 -9.87 0.06 21.92
C THR A 131 -9.67 1.52 21.54
N SER A 132 -8.54 2.13 21.91
CA SER A 132 -8.16 3.48 21.50
C SER A 132 -7.12 3.41 20.38
N PRO A 133 -7.12 4.36 19.42
CA PRO A 133 -6.06 4.51 18.44
C PRO A 133 -4.78 4.99 19.13
N GLN A 134 -4.11 4.07 19.83
CA GLN A 134 -2.91 4.38 20.59
C GLN A 134 -1.70 4.13 19.70
N TYR A 135 -1.37 5.14 18.91
CA TYR A 135 -0.03 5.30 18.35
C TYR A 135 1.04 5.42 19.45
N LYS A 136 0.67 5.32 20.75
CA LYS A 136 1.57 5.29 21.90
C LYS A 136 1.34 4.02 22.73
N TYR A 137 2.38 3.48 23.35
CA TYR A 137 2.25 2.35 24.27
C TYR A 137 3.12 2.53 25.51
N SER A 138 2.57 2.22 26.67
CA SER A 138 3.28 2.32 27.94
C SER A 138 4.09 1.05 28.19
N VAL A 139 5.39 1.20 28.44
CA VAL A 139 6.31 0.07 28.61
C VAL A 139 6.84 -0.02 30.04
N SER A 140 7.07 -1.24 30.50
CA SER A 140 7.90 -1.50 31.69
C SER A 140 9.36 -1.10 31.40
N SER A 141 10.11 -0.70 32.43
CA SER A 141 11.50 -0.24 32.33
C SER A 141 12.53 -1.32 31.96
N ASN A 142 12.09 -2.50 31.53
CA ASN A 142 12.97 -3.60 31.16
C ASN A 142 13.56 -3.33 29.77
N TYR A 143 14.88 -3.15 29.72
CA TYR A 143 15.62 -2.88 28.48
C TYR A 143 15.82 -4.12 27.59
N GLU A 144 15.50 -5.31 28.07
CA GLU A 144 15.58 -6.57 27.29
C GLU A 144 14.34 -6.81 26.43
N ASP A 145 13.26 -6.07 26.67
CA ASP A 145 12.03 -6.20 25.90
C ASP A 145 12.15 -5.48 24.55
N SER A 146 11.88 -6.19 23.46
CA SER A 146 11.79 -5.66 22.11
C SER A 146 10.32 -5.34 21.78
N TYR A 147 10.09 -4.18 21.16
CA TYR A 147 8.75 -3.69 20.87
C TYR A 147 8.63 -3.32 19.40
N SER A 148 7.61 -3.86 18.74
CA SER A 148 7.24 -3.50 17.36
C SER A 148 5.78 -3.11 17.28
N CYS A 149 5.39 -2.44 16.20
CA CYS A 149 4.00 -2.09 15.94
C CYS A 149 3.60 -2.43 14.50
N ALA A 150 2.30 -2.60 14.28
CA ALA A 150 1.67 -2.78 12.97
C ALA A 150 0.37 -1.96 12.87
N VAL A 151 -0.18 -1.80 11.67
CA VAL A 151 -1.51 -1.22 11.46
C VAL A 151 -2.52 -2.35 11.34
N LYS A 152 -3.69 -2.23 11.98
CA LYS A 152 -4.77 -3.23 11.90
C LYS A 152 -5.21 -3.44 10.44
N GLY A 153 -5.27 -4.69 10.00
CA GLY A 153 -5.50 -5.10 8.60
C GLY A 153 -4.25 -5.18 7.73
N HIS A 154 -3.09 -4.81 8.28
CA HIS A 154 -1.75 -4.88 7.65
C HIS A 154 -0.73 -5.44 8.66
N GLU A 155 -1.12 -6.45 9.42
CA GLU A 155 -0.29 -7.10 10.44
C GLU A 155 0.91 -7.86 9.85
N ASP A 156 1.00 -8.02 8.53
CA ASP A 156 2.21 -8.54 7.88
C ASP A 156 3.35 -7.50 7.81
N LEU A 157 3.04 -6.22 8.04
CA LEU A 157 3.95 -5.09 7.91
C LEU A 157 4.32 -4.54 9.30
N HIS A 158 5.17 -5.26 10.03
CA HIS A 158 5.65 -4.81 11.34
C HIS A 158 6.79 -3.80 11.22
N SER A 159 6.84 -2.83 12.13
CA SER A 159 8.07 -2.07 12.36
C SER A 159 9.21 -3.01 12.76
N PRO A 160 10.46 -2.65 12.49
CA PRO A 160 11.60 -3.24 13.18
C PRO A 160 11.41 -3.15 14.70
N ALA A 161 11.94 -4.15 15.40
CA ALA A 161 11.77 -4.35 16.84
C ALA A 161 13.06 -4.05 17.62
#